data_AF-A0A921LGA9-F1
#
_entry.id   AF-A0A921LGA9-F1
#
_cell.length_a   1.000
_cell.length_b   1.000
_cell.length_c   1.000
_cell.angle_alpha   90.00
_cell.angle_beta   90.00
_cell.angle_gamma   90.00
#
_symmetry.space_group_name_H-M   'P 1'
#
loop_
_entity.id
_entity.type
_entity.pdbx_description
1 polymer ?
#
loop_
_entity_poly.entity_id
_entity_poly.type
_entity_poly.pdbx_seq_one_letter_code
_entity_poly.pdbx_strand_id
1 'polypeptide(L)'
;MTDFHFNVHMDGKITFEIHYEEGALPEIFPEARTRVSRAAKAAAKAAAQESTEVMAVEAAEPEIEAAYNVTGVRRKELVAAVGDFIGAKPEYLKAPTYAFAVGSYNIDKEGTLTGPENPALLENLKEQGFIIAE
;
A
#
# COMPACT_ATOMS: atom_id res chain seq x y z
N MET A 1 28.65 21.41 17.20
CA MET A 1 28.46 21.46 15.72
C MET A 1 29.00 20.15 15.20
N THR A 2 28.16 19.25 14.66
CA THR A 2 28.59 17.86 14.36
C THR A 2 29.65 17.84 13.27
N ASP A 3 30.80 17.25 13.57
CA ASP A 3 31.91 17.11 12.66
C ASP A 3 31.79 15.74 11.96
N PHE A 4 31.36 15.77 10.68
CA PHE A 4 31.08 14.58 9.88
C PHE A 4 32.11 14.45 8.77
N HIS A 5 32.92 13.39 8.82
CA HIS A 5 33.97 13.12 7.85
C HIS A 5 33.59 11.97 6.93
N PHE A 6 33.79 12.18 5.63
CA PHE A 6 33.52 11.19 4.59
C PHE A 6 34.81 10.87 3.83
N ASN A 7 35.28 9.64 3.96
CA ASN A 7 36.53 9.18 3.35
C ASN A 7 36.25 8.18 2.24
N VAL A 8 36.79 8.45 1.04
CA VAL A 8 36.70 7.57 -0.13
C VAL A 8 38.09 7.01 -0.41
N HIS A 9 38.23 5.70 -0.30
CA HIS A 9 39.47 5.00 -0.57
C HIS A 9 39.54 4.60 -2.06
N MET A 10 40.75 4.39 -2.58
CA MET A 10 40.96 4.06 -4.00
C MET A 10 40.37 2.71 -4.43
N ASP A 11 40.10 1.81 -3.48
CA ASP A 11 39.40 0.54 -3.70
C ASP A 11 37.86 0.69 -3.69
N GLY A 12 37.35 1.92 -3.65
CA GLY A 12 35.92 2.23 -3.62
C GLY A 12 35.29 2.10 -2.24
N LYS A 13 36.08 1.82 -1.19
CA LYS A 13 35.54 1.76 0.18
C LYS A 13 35.26 3.16 0.69
N ILE A 14 34.02 3.34 1.14
CA ILE A 14 33.56 4.57 1.76
C ILE A 14 33.49 4.32 3.27
N THR A 15 34.21 5.14 4.04
CA THR A 15 34.08 5.17 5.51
C THR A 15 33.58 6.53 5.93
N PHE A 16 32.78 6.56 6.99
CA PHE A 16 32.32 7.80 7.62
C PHE A 16 32.71 7.78 9.09
N GLU A 17 33.19 8.92 9.58
CA GLU A 17 33.57 9.12 10.98
C GLU A 17 32.75 10.30 11.51
N ILE A 18 32.08 10.09 12.65
CA ILE A 18 31.19 11.08 13.25
C ILE A 18 31.71 11.35 14.67
N HIS A 19 32.19 12.58 14.90
CA HIS A 19 32.57 13.03 16.23
C HIS A 19 31.36 13.64 16.93
N TYR A 20 31.05 13.12 18.12
CA TYR A 20 30.00 13.63 18.99
C TYR A 20 30.62 14.37 20.18
N GLU A 21 29.97 15.44 20.62
CA GLU A 21 30.29 16.08 21.91
C GLU A 21 29.94 15.14 23.07
N GLU A 22 30.71 15.19 24.16
CA GLU A 22 30.53 14.34 25.34
C GLU A 22 29.11 14.56 25.93
N GLY A 23 28.30 13.50 25.99
CA GLY A 23 26.89 13.56 26.43
C GLY A 23 25.84 13.62 25.30
N ALA A 24 26.23 13.69 24.02
CA ALA A 24 25.30 13.65 22.89
C ALA A 24 24.79 12.23 22.55
N LEU A 25 25.53 11.20 22.96
CA LEU A 25 25.11 9.80 22.82
C LEU A 25 24.42 9.34 24.10
N PRO A 26 23.28 8.63 24.00
CA PRO A 26 22.63 8.06 25.17
C PRO A 26 23.58 7.04 25.83
N GLU A 27 23.76 7.13 27.16
CA GLU A 27 24.58 6.19 27.93
C GLU A 27 24.02 4.76 27.89
N ILE A 28 22.72 4.63 27.66
CA ILE A 28 22.00 3.35 27.63
C ILE A 28 21.46 3.15 26.21
N PHE A 29 22.16 2.35 25.43
CA PHE A 29 21.61 1.83 24.18
C PHE A 29 20.47 0.85 24.52
N PRO A 30 19.34 0.89 23.80
CA PRO A 30 18.29 -0.11 23.99
C PRO A 30 18.84 -1.52 23.74
N GLU A 31 18.43 -2.46 24.58
CA GLU A 31 18.82 -3.87 24.51
C GLU A 31 18.68 -4.40 23.09
N ALA A 32 19.70 -5.14 22.63
CA ALA A 32 19.81 -5.58 21.24
C ALA A 32 18.53 -6.29 20.80
N ARG A 33 17.71 -5.60 20.00
CA ARG A 33 16.50 -6.20 19.43
C ARG A 33 16.91 -7.45 18.66
N THR A 34 16.30 -8.57 19.01
CA THR A 34 16.45 -9.84 18.32
C THR A 34 16.21 -9.61 16.83
N ARG A 35 17.24 -9.88 16.02
CA ARG A 35 17.08 -9.89 14.56
C ARG A 35 16.10 -11.00 14.23
N VAL A 36 14.87 -10.64 13.85
CA VAL A 36 13.91 -11.59 13.30
C VAL A 36 14.46 -12.02 11.94
N SER A 37 15.10 -13.19 11.90
CA SER A 37 15.52 -13.83 10.66
C SER A 37 14.28 -14.22 9.85
N ARG A 38 14.39 -14.19 8.51
CA ARG A 38 13.29 -14.43 7.57
C ARG A 38 12.60 -15.80 7.76
N ALA A 39 13.22 -16.74 8.46
CA ALA A 39 12.64 -18.06 8.74
C ALA A 39 11.51 -18.01 9.79
N ALA A 40 11.51 -17.07 10.74
CA ALA A 40 10.46 -16.96 11.75
C ALA A 40 9.20 -16.22 11.25
N LYS A 41 9.31 -15.45 10.15
CA LYS A 41 8.17 -14.76 9.50
C LYS A 41 7.27 -15.71 8.69
N ALA A 42 7.64 -16.99 8.58
CA ALA A 42 6.84 -18.00 7.91
C ALA A 42 5.80 -18.67 8.83
N ALA A 43 5.99 -18.66 10.16
CA ALA A 43 5.09 -19.37 11.09
C ALA A 43 3.92 -18.51 11.62
N ALA A 44 4.02 -17.18 11.57
CA ALA A 44 2.88 -16.28 11.86
C ALA A 44 1.96 -16.06 10.64
N LYS A 45 2.26 -16.68 9.49
CA LYS A 45 1.54 -16.51 8.21
C LYS A 45 0.49 -17.61 7.95
N ALA A 46 -0.01 -18.28 9.00
CA ALA A 46 -0.94 -19.40 8.86
C ALA A 46 -2.17 -19.36 9.79
N ALA A 47 -2.42 -18.25 10.51
CA ALA A 47 -3.52 -18.16 11.48
C ALA A 47 -4.34 -16.87 11.35
N ALA A 48 -4.51 -16.35 10.14
CA ALA A 48 -5.42 -15.23 9.86
C ALA A 48 -6.23 -15.46 8.57
N GLN A 49 -6.41 -16.74 8.24
CA GLN A 49 -7.42 -17.18 7.29
C GLN A 49 -8.59 -17.66 8.16
N GLU A 50 -9.80 -17.24 7.78
CA GLU A 50 -11.09 -17.67 8.36
C GLU A 50 -11.59 -16.85 9.55
N SER A 51 -12.09 -15.66 9.23
CA SER A 51 -13.35 -15.19 9.81
C SER A 51 -14.14 -14.59 8.66
N THR A 52 -14.51 -15.47 7.72
CA THR A 52 -15.63 -15.22 6.84
C THR A 52 -16.90 -15.40 7.68
N GLU A 53 -17.76 -14.38 7.58
CA GLU A 53 -19.21 -14.47 7.78
C GLU A 53 -19.72 -14.50 9.22
N VAL A 54 -20.25 -13.35 9.67
CA VAL A 54 -21.70 -13.05 9.84
C VAL A 54 -21.77 -11.69 10.59
N MET A 55 -22.53 -10.65 10.24
CA MET A 55 -23.94 -10.51 9.85
C MET A 55 -24.08 -9.16 9.09
N ALA A 56 -24.39 -9.12 7.79
CA ALA A 56 -25.72 -8.95 7.22
C ALA A 56 -26.64 -7.92 7.92
N VAL A 57 -26.79 -6.72 7.33
CA VAL A 57 -28.11 -6.08 7.15
C VAL A 57 -28.14 -5.34 5.80
N GLU A 58 -28.94 -5.90 4.90
CA GLU A 58 -29.69 -5.25 3.80
C GLU A 58 -28.94 -4.32 2.83
N ALA A 59 -28.54 -4.86 1.69
CA ALA A 59 -29.34 -4.79 0.47
C ALA A 59 -28.64 -5.61 -0.61
N ALA A 60 -29.38 -6.48 -1.30
CA ALA A 60 -28.95 -7.05 -2.55
C ALA A 60 -28.88 -5.94 -3.60
N GLU A 61 -27.76 -5.23 -3.66
CA GLU A 61 -27.37 -4.44 -4.81
C GLU A 61 -26.31 -5.26 -5.55
N PRO A 62 -26.38 -5.39 -6.89
CA PRO A 62 -25.36 -6.12 -7.63
C PRO A 62 -24.00 -5.47 -7.39
N GLU A 63 -23.07 -6.18 -6.74
CA GLU A 63 -21.68 -5.77 -6.64
C GLU A 63 -20.96 -6.24 -7.92
N ILE A 64 -20.29 -5.32 -8.60
CA ILE A 64 -19.44 -5.63 -9.75
C ILE A 64 -17.98 -5.76 -9.32
N GLU A 65 -17.31 -6.75 -9.89
CA GLU A 65 -15.86 -6.90 -9.85
C GLU A 65 -15.33 -6.66 -11.27
N ALA A 66 -14.69 -5.50 -11.49
CA ALA A 66 -14.09 -5.15 -12.76
C ALA A 66 -12.56 -5.20 -12.64
N ALA A 67 -11.94 -6.24 -13.21
CA ALA A 67 -10.49 -6.41 -13.22
C ALA A 67 -9.85 -5.63 -14.37
N TYR A 68 -9.22 -4.50 -14.09
CA TYR A 68 -8.54 -3.70 -15.13
C TYR A 68 -7.05 -4.06 -15.32
N ASN A 69 -6.48 -4.89 -14.42
CA ASN A 69 -5.07 -5.28 -14.43
C ASN A 69 -4.09 -4.09 -14.57
N VAL A 70 -4.46 -2.93 -14.03
CA VAL A 70 -3.65 -1.71 -14.08
C VAL A 70 -2.77 -1.58 -12.84
N THR A 71 -1.47 -1.35 -13.05
CA THR A 71 -0.50 -1.20 -11.96
C THR A 71 0.20 0.16 -12.03
N GLY A 72 0.85 0.56 -10.93
CA GLY A 72 1.69 1.75 -10.87
C GLY A 72 0.94 3.07 -11.11
N VAL A 73 1.33 3.81 -12.15
CA VAL A 73 0.77 5.13 -12.48
C VAL A 73 -0.69 5.00 -12.96
N ARG A 74 -0.99 4.04 -13.84
CA ARG A 74 -2.35 3.80 -14.35
C ARG A 74 -3.34 3.45 -13.25
N ARG A 75 -2.88 2.78 -12.19
CA ARG A 75 -3.71 2.52 -11.00
C ARG A 75 -4.12 3.79 -10.28
N LYS A 76 -3.21 4.77 -10.15
CA LYS A 76 -3.52 6.06 -9.53
C LYS A 76 -4.50 6.87 -10.39
N GLU A 77 -4.37 6.79 -11.70
CA GLU A 77 -5.31 7.41 -12.64
C GLU A 77 -6.70 6.79 -12.49
N LEU A 78 -6.80 5.46 -12.38
CA LEU A 78 -8.07 4.78 -12.11
C LEU A 78 -8.69 5.22 -10.77
N VAL A 79 -7.88 5.29 -9.72
CA VAL A 79 -8.31 5.77 -8.40
C VAL A 79 -8.79 7.23 -8.44
N ALA A 80 -8.10 8.08 -9.19
CA ALA A 80 -8.48 9.48 -9.37
C ALA A 80 -9.79 9.61 -10.15
N ALA A 81 -9.91 8.93 -11.31
CA ALA A 81 -11.12 8.96 -12.14
C ALA A 81 -12.36 8.48 -11.36
N VAL A 82 -12.23 7.40 -10.60
CA VAL A 82 -13.30 6.90 -9.71
C VAL A 82 -13.62 7.92 -8.61
N GLY A 83 -12.61 8.56 -8.03
CA GLY A 83 -12.79 9.60 -7.03
C GLY A 83 -13.48 10.85 -7.56
N ASP A 84 -13.12 11.29 -8.76
CA ASP A 84 -13.71 12.43 -9.45
C ASP A 84 -15.17 12.14 -9.86
N PHE A 85 -15.46 10.91 -10.31
CA PHE A 85 -16.81 10.49 -10.68
C PHE A 85 -17.76 10.43 -9.46
N ILE A 86 -17.30 9.85 -8.36
CA ILE A 86 -18.10 9.71 -7.13
C ILE A 86 -18.10 11.02 -6.31
N GLY A 87 -17.11 11.89 -6.54
CA GLY A 87 -16.85 13.07 -5.72
C GLY A 87 -16.27 12.72 -4.35
N ALA A 88 -15.70 11.52 -4.19
CA ALA A 88 -15.12 11.03 -2.95
C ALA A 88 -13.59 11.02 -3.01
N LYS A 89 -12.94 11.43 -1.92
CA LYS A 89 -11.48 11.39 -1.84
C LYS A 89 -11.00 9.95 -1.70
N PRO A 90 -10.03 9.49 -2.51
CA PRO A 90 -9.47 8.17 -2.36
C PRO A 90 -8.59 8.06 -1.11
N GLU A 91 -8.82 7.01 -0.32
CA GLU A 91 -8.05 6.68 0.87
C GLU A 91 -7.19 5.44 0.65
N TYR A 92 -5.90 5.53 0.97
CA TYR A 92 -5.00 4.39 0.85
C TYR A 92 -5.02 3.52 2.10
N LEU A 93 -5.48 2.27 1.94
CA LEU A 93 -5.73 1.33 3.05
C LEU A 93 -4.45 0.69 3.64
N LYS A 94 -3.26 1.04 3.14
CA LYS A 94 -1.95 0.54 3.63
C LYS A 94 -1.85 -1.00 3.58
N ALA A 95 -0.81 -1.56 4.20
CA ALA A 95 -0.64 -3.02 4.27
C ALA A 95 -1.72 -3.67 5.17
N PRO A 96 -2.15 -4.93 4.91
CA PRO A 96 -1.60 -5.88 3.93
C PRO A 96 -2.23 -5.79 2.52
N THR A 97 -3.36 -5.10 2.37
CA THR A 97 -4.14 -5.08 1.12
C THR A 97 -3.56 -4.13 0.09
N TYR A 98 -2.98 -3.01 0.55
CA TYR A 98 -2.50 -1.91 -0.29
C TYR A 98 -3.57 -1.39 -1.25
N ALA A 99 -4.85 -1.53 -0.89
CA ALA A 99 -6.01 -1.11 -1.67
C ALA A 99 -6.28 0.40 -1.51
N PHE A 100 -7.07 0.96 -2.42
CA PHE A 100 -7.64 2.30 -2.29
C PHE A 100 -9.14 2.20 -2.11
N ALA A 101 -9.66 2.78 -1.03
CA ALA A 101 -11.10 2.94 -0.83
C ALA A 101 -11.54 4.29 -1.39
N VAL A 102 -12.59 4.30 -2.20
CA VAL A 102 -13.14 5.49 -2.84
C VAL A 102 -14.66 5.48 -2.66
N GLY A 103 -15.15 6.10 -1.59
CA GLY A 103 -16.57 6.00 -1.23
C GLY A 103 -16.96 4.54 -0.98
N SER A 104 -17.91 4.04 -1.78
CA SER A 104 -18.39 2.64 -1.72
C SER A 104 -17.59 1.66 -2.58
N TYR A 105 -16.50 2.10 -3.22
CA TYR A 105 -15.68 1.28 -4.10
C TYR A 105 -14.31 0.99 -3.51
N ASN A 106 -13.75 -0.16 -3.83
CA ASN A 106 -12.41 -0.57 -3.48
C ASN A 106 -11.59 -0.90 -4.73
N ILE A 107 -10.34 -0.45 -4.76
CA ILE A 107 -9.41 -0.69 -5.87
C ILE A 107 -8.19 -1.42 -5.32
N ASP A 108 -8.05 -2.70 -5.65
CA ASP A 108 -6.93 -3.53 -5.18
C ASP A 108 -5.59 -3.14 -5.82
N LYS A 109 -4.50 -3.83 -5.43
CA LYS A 109 -3.14 -3.60 -5.94
C LYS A 109 -2.96 -3.92 -7.43
N GLU A 110 -3.81 -4.77 -7.98
CA GLU A 110 -3.77 -5.27 -9.35
C GLU A 110 -4.67 -4.42 -10.26
N GLY A 111 -5.45 -3.50 -9.69
CA GLY A 111 -6.35 -2.63 -10.43
C GLY A 111 -7.75 -3.22 -10.60
N THR A 112 -8.15 -4.14 -9.72
CA THR A 112 -9.52 -4.65 -9.61
C THR A 112 -10.37 -3.67 -8.84
N LEU A 113 -11.44 -3.18 -9.46
CA LEU A 113 -12.44 -2.33 -8.85
C LEU A 113 -13.61 -3.18 -8.37
N THR A 114 -13.87 -3.14 -7.07
CA THR A 114 -15.00 -3.79 -6.38
C THR A 114 -15.95 -2.73 -5.86
N GLY A 115 -17.25 -2.91 -6.04
CA GLY A 115 -18.25 -1.99 -5.50
C GLY A 115 -19.61 -2.13 -6.17
N PRO A 116 -20.56 -1.22 -5.87
CA PRO A 116 -21.90 -1.28 -6.42
C PRO A 116 -21.88 -1.11 -7.94
N GLU A 117 -22.73 -1.86 -8.66
CA GLU A 117 -22.85 -1.79 -10.11
C GLU A 117 -23.28 -0.38 -10.54
N ASN A 118 -22.38 0.32 -11.23
CA ASN A 118 -22.68 1.61 -11.82
C ASN A 118 -22.21 1.66 -13.27
N PRO A 119 -23.13 1.50 -14.25
CA PRO A 119 -22.77 1.47 -15.67
C PRO A 119 -22.19 2.80 -16.14
N ALA A 120 -22.59 3.94 -15.56
CA ALA A 120 -22.04 5.25 -15.91
C ALA A 120 -20.56 5.40 -15.51
N LEU A 121 -20.16 4.78 -14.39
CA LEU A 121 -18.76 4.72 -13.98
C LEU A 121 -17.95 3.84 -14.94
N LEU A 122 -18.50 2.69 -15.33
CA LEU A 122 -17.85 1.79 -16.30
C LEU A 122 -17.68 2.45 -17.67
N GLU A 123 -18.69 3.16 -18.17
CA GLU A 123 -18.59 3.92 -19.43
C GLU A 123 -17.52 5.00 -19.34
N ASN A 124 -17.48 5.79 -18.25
CA ASN A 124 -16.45 6.80 -18.06
C ASN A 124 -15.04 6.19 -18.00
N LEU A 125 -14.87 5.07 -17.29
CA LEU A 125 -13.60 4.35 -17.23
C LEU A 125 -13.19 3.81 -18.60
N LYS A 126 -14.14 3.31 -19.40
CA LYS A 126 -13.90 2.88 -20.77
C LYS A 126 -13.50 4.04 -21.68
N GLU A 127 -14.13 5.20 -21.55
CA GLU A 127 -13.74 6.43 -22.26
C GLU A 127 -12.32 6.88 -21.88
N GLN A 128 -11.92 6.70 -20.62
CA GLN A 128 -10.54 6.94 -20.16
C GLN A 128 -9.55 5.85 -20.61
N GLY A 129 -10.00 4.83 -21.33
CA GLY A 129 -9.16 3.75 -21.86
C GLY A 129 -8.81 2.67 -20.84
N PHE A 130 -9.61 2.52 -19.78
CA PHE A 130 -9.57 1.36 -18.90
C PHE A 130 -10.44 0.25 -19.48
N ILE A 131 -9.78 -0.82 -19.93
CA ILE A 131 -10.46 -2.02 -20.43
C ILE A 131 -10.49 -3.06 -19.31
N ILE A 132 -11.67 -3.64 -19.09
CA ILE A 132 -11.80 -4.80 -18.21
C ILE A 132 -11.10 -5.96 -18.93
N ALA A 133 -10.17 -6.61 -18.25
CA ALA A 133 -9.58 -7.83 -18.73
C ALA A 133 -10.60 -8.96 -18.56
N GLU A 134 -11.06 -9.50 -19.70
CA GLU A 134 -11.87 -10.70 -19.79
C GLU A 134 -11.02 -11.96 -19.58
#